data_AF-A0A7S2U9H7-F1
#
_entry.id   AF-A0A7S2U9H7-F1
#
_cell.length_a   1.000
_cell.length_b   1.000
_cell.length_c   1.000
_cell.angle_alpha   90.00
_cell.angle_beta   90.00
_cell.angle_gamma   90.00
#
_symmetry.space_group_name_H-M   'P 1'
#
loop_
_entity.id
_entity.type
_entity.pdbx_description
1 polymer ?
#
loop_
_entity_poly.entity_id
_entity_poly.type
_entity_poly.pdbx_seq_one_letter_code
_entity_poly.pdbx_strand_id
1 'polypeptide(L)'
;PRLVSKCNEELETLISDANRSIATLAITTLLKTGSENSIDRLLKQISAFLTDIADEYKITVVRSIQKLCITYPAKHRVLVGFLSNFLREEGGFEFKRTIVASIVTLIRAVPETTESSLLHLCEFIEDCEFTMLSTQILHLLGELGPKTSAPARYIRFIYNRVILENAAVRAAAVSALAKFAAQCPSLRSSIMTLLKRSLVDEDDETRDRAALAVNILKEAMDANPYVAPPE
;
A
#
# COMPACT_ATOMS: atom_id res chain seq x y z
N PRO A 1 -3.23 -34.16 9.54
CA PRO A 1 -3.14 -33.05 10.51
C PRO A 1 -2.05 -33.24 11.59
N ARG A 2 -2.09 -34.30 12.40
CA ARG A 2 -1.11 -34.52 13.50
C ARG A 2 0.34 -34.74 13.03
N LEU A 3 0.56 -35.54 12.00
CA LEU A 3 1.91 -35.77 11.45
C LEU A 3 2.53 -34.48 10.90
N VAL A 4 1.72 -33.65 10.22
CA VAL A 4 2.15 -32.34 9.69
C VAL A 4 2.54 -31.39 10.83
N SER A 5 1.80 -31.40 11.95
CA SER A 5 2.16 -30.59 13.13
C SER A 5 3.52 -30.98 13.70
N LYS A 6 3.82 -32.28 13.79
CA LYS A 6 5.11 -32.77 14.29
C LYS A 6 6.25 -32.39 13.35
N CYS A 7 6.05 -32.53 12.04
CA CYS A 7 7.04 -32.07 11.05
C CYS A 7 7.23 -30.55 11.10
N ASN A 8 6.18 -29.76 11.38
CA ASN A 8 6.32 -28.31 11.53
C ASN A 8 7.19 -27.95 12.74
N GLU A 9 7.08 -28.66 13.86
CA GLU A 9 7.97 -28.46 15.02
C GLU A 9 9.44 -28.72 14.66
N GLU A 10 9.72 -29.79 13.91
CA GLU A 10 11.07 -30.09 13.42
C GLU A 10 11.56 -29.02 12.43
N LEU A 11 10.71 -28.56 11.50
CA LEU A 11 11.03 -27.49 10.54
C LEU A 11 11.29 -26.14 11.22
N GLU A 12 10.62 -25.82 12.34
CA GLU A 12 10.88 -24.59 13.09
C GLU A 12 12.33 -24.52 13.59
N THR A 13 12.94 -25.66 13.92
CA THR A 13 14.36 -25.70 14.32
C THR A 13 15.31 -25.31 13.19
N LEU A 14 14.89 -25.52 11.93
CA LEU A 14 15.69 -25.22 10.75
C LEU A 14 15.63 -23.74 10.34
N ILE A 15 14.78 -22.92 10.97
CA ILE A 15 14.73 -21.46 10.73
C ILE A 15 16.07 -20.80 11.15
N SER A 16 16.70 -21.33 12.20
CA SER A 16 17.98 -20.85 12.72
C SER A 16 19.19 -21.54 12.08
N ASP A 17 18.99 -22.30 10.99
CA ASP A 17 20.08 -22.98 10.30
C ASP A 17 21.07 -21.98 9.69
N ALA A 18 22.36 -22.30 9.74
CA ALA A 18 23.43 -21.46 9.19
C ALA A 18 23.30 -21.28 7.67
N ASN A 19 22.72 -22.26 6.98
CA ASN A 19 22.45 -22.20 5.56
C ASN A 19 21.13 -21.46 5.30
N ARG A 20 21.24 -20.23 4.79
CA ARG A 20 20.10 -19.36 4.50
C ARG A 20 19.11 -19.95 3.50
N SER A 21 19.55 -20.83 2.60
CA SER A 21 18.65 -21.52 1.66
C SER A 21 17.79 -22.56 2.38
N ILE A 22 18.38 -23.32 3.34
CA ILE A 22 17.64 -24.29 4.17
C ILE A 22 16.62 -23.55 5.03
N ALA A 23 17.04 -22.49 5.73
CA ALA A 23 16.15 -21.69 6.55
C ALA A 23 15.01 -21.06 5.74
N THR A 24 15.29 -20.56 4.53
CA THR A 24 14.26 -20.01 3.63
C THR A 24 13.25 -21.07 3.20
N LEU A 25 13.71 -22.28 2.86
CA LEU A 25 12.83 -23.40 2.51
C LEU A 25 11.99 -23.85 3.70
N ALA A 26 12.56 -23.89 4.90
CA ALA A 26 11.84 -24.20 6.14
C ALA A 26 10.73 -23.16 6.39
N ILE A 27 11.04 -21.87 6.34
CA ILE A 27 10.06 -20.77 6.48
C ILE A 27 8.96 -20.87 5.43
N THR A 28 9.33 -21.04 4.16
CA THR A 28 8.36 -21.11 3.06
C THR A 28 7.45 -22.33 3.20
N THR A 29 7.98 -23.43 3.73
CA THR A 29 7.20 -24.64 4.01
C THR A 29 6.26 -24.41 5.19
N LEU A 30 6.76 -23.85 6.30
CA LEU A 30 5.96 -23.51 7.49
C LEU A 30 4.83 -22.52 7.18
N LEU A 31 5.07 -21.55 6.30
CA LEU A 31 4.01 -20.63 5.84
C LEU A 31 2.93 -21.34 5.00
N LYS A 32 3.24 -22.48 4.38
CA LYS A 32 2.28 -23.28 3.59
C LYS A 32 1.57 -24.35 4.42
N THR A 33 2.24 -24.91 5.42
CA THR A 33 1.74 -26.01 6.26
C THR A 33 1.27 -25.56 7.64
N GLY A 34 1.49 -24.29 7.98
CA GLY A 34 1.10 -23.68 9.24
C GLY A 34 -0.42 -23.63 9.42
N SER A 35 -0.84 -23.76 10.67
CA SER A 35 -2.22 -23.54 11.08
C SER A 35 -2.46 -22.06 11.41
N GLU A 36 -3.71 -21.62 11.43
CA GLU A 36 -4.08 -20.25 11.82
C GLU A 36 -3.50 -19.84 13.19
N ASN A 37 -3.44 -20.78 14.15
CA ASN A 37 -2.95 -20.54 15.51
C ASN A 37 -1.44 -20.34 15.59
N SER A 38 -0.67 -20.85 14.62
CA SER A 38 0.80 -20.75 14.61
C SER A 38 1.32 -19.49 13.90
N ILE A 39 0.46 -18.76 13.18
CA ILE A 39 0.85 -17.62 12.33
C ILE A 39 1.60 -16.55 13.14
N ASP A 40 1.04 -16.13 14.27
CA ASP A 40 1.63 -15.07 15.10
C ASP A 40 3.03 -15.44 15.62
N ARG A 41 3.24 -16.70 16.02
CA ARG A 41 4.55 -17.20 16.47
C ARG A 41 5.54 -17.25 15.30
N LEU A 42 5.10 -17.78 14.16
CA LEU A 42 5.92 -17.95 12.98
C LEU A 42 6.40 -16.60 12.42
N LEU A 43 5.52 -15.60 12.35
CA LEU A 43 5.90 -14.26 11.88
C LEU A 43 6.98 -13.61 12.75
N LYS A 44 6.94 -13.80 14.08
CA LYS A 44 7.99 -13.28 14.97
C LYS A 44 9.37 -13.86 14.65
N GLN A 45 9.43 -15.17 14.39
CA GLN A 45 10.70 -15.83 14.03
C GLN A 45 11.18 -15.39 12.64
N ILE A 46 10.26 -15.27 11.67
CA ILE A 46 10.57 -14.81 10.31
C ILE A 46 11.09 -13.38 10.31
N SER A 47 10.58 -12.51 11.20
CA SER A 47 10.98 -11.09 11.23
C SER A 47 12.48 -10.92 11.42
N ALA A 48 13.08 -11.66 12.35
CA ALA A 48 14.52 -11.62 12.61
C ALA A 48 15.35 -12.27 11.48
N PHE A 49 14.77 -13.25 10.78
CA PHE A 49 15.45 -13.87 9.65
C PHE A 49 15.50 -12.96 8.42
N LEU A 50 14.42 -12.23 8.14
CA LEU A 50 14.29 -11.40 6.94
C LEU A 50 15.23 -10.19 6.91
N THR A 51 15.76 -9.73 8.04
CA THR A 51 16.72 -8.62 8.08
C THR A 51 18.06 -9.00 7.46
N ASP A 52 18.46 -10.27 7.60
CA ASP A 52 19.83 -10.73 7.33
C ASP A 52 19.98 -11.54 6.03
N ILE A 53 19.00 -11.46 5.13
CA ILE A 53 18.99 -12.22 3.87
C ILE A 53 18.84 -11.32 2.65
N ALA A 54 19.26 -11.84 1.49
CA ALA A 54 19.11 -11.17 0.21
C ALA A 54 17.63 -11.03 -0.21
N ASP A 55 17.33 -9.96 -0.96
CA ASP A 55 15.99 -9.61 -1.42
C ASP A 55 15.27 -10.72 -2.20
N GLU A 56 15.99 -11.55 -2.95
CA GLU A 56 15.42 -12.70 -3.67
C GLU A 56 14.67 -13.67 -2.74
N TYR A 57 15.26 -13.94 -1.56
CA TYR A 57 14.62 -14.79 -0.56
C TYR A 57 13.47 -14.07 0.13
N LYS A 58 13.62 -12.75 0.41
CA LYS A 58 12.53 -11.94 0.99
C LYS A 58 11.30 -11.90 0.08
N ILE A 59 11.49 -11.79 -1.23
CA ILE A 59 10.42 -11.83 -2.25
C ILE A 59 9.63 -13.14 -2.16
N THR A 60 10.31 -14.28 -1.97
CA THR A 60 9.66 -15.59 -1.82
C THR A 60 8.81 -15.68 -0.56
N VAL A 61 9.30 -15.11 0.54
CA VAL A 61 8.56 -15.03 1.81
C VAL A 61 7.33 -14.13 1.68
N VAL A 62 7.45 -12.95 1.05
CA VAL A 62 6.32 -12.02 0.82
C VAL A 62 5.19 -12.71 0.04
N ARG A 63 5.52 -13.43 -1.05
CA ARG A 63 4.52 -14.19 -1.84
C ARG A 63 3.83 -15.27 -1.00
N SER A 64 4.58 -15.91 -0.09
CA SER A 64 4.04 -16.93 0.81
C SER A 64 3.10 -16.33 1.86
N ILE A 65 3.43 -15.15 2.40
CA ILE A 65 2.59 -14.40 3.34
C ILE A 65 1.31 -13.91 2.66
N GLN A 66 1.40 -13.41 1.42
CA GLN A 66 0.23 -13.04 0.63
C GLN A 66 -0.73 -14.23 0.49
N LYS A 67 -0.23 -15.40 0.09
CA LYS A 67 -1.04 -16.61 -0.04
C LYS A 67 -1.64 -17.05 1.30
N LEU A 68 -0.87 -16.94 2.38
CA LEU A 68 -1.34 -17.25 3.72
C LEU A 68 -2.48 -16.33 4.16
N CYS A 69 -2.42 -15.02 3.84
CA CYS A 69 -3.48 -14.07 4.14
C CYS A 69 -4.77 -14.36 3.36
N ILE A 70 -4.67 -14.81 2.11
CA ILE A 70 -5.82 -15.26 1.32
C ILE A 70 -6.42 -16.55 1.93
N THR A 71 -5.57 -17.41 2.48
CA THR A 71 -6.00 -18.68 3.10
C THR A 71 -6.66 -18.47 4.46
N TYR A 72 -6.18 -17.51 5.26
CA TYR A 72 -6.71 -17.17 6.58
C TYR A 72 -7.05 -15.66 6.67
N PRO A 73 -8.15 -15.20 6.04
CA PRO A 73 -8.51 -13.77 6.00
C PRO A 73 -8.72 -13.15 7.39
N ALA A 74 -9.14 -13.92 8.40
CA ALA A 74 -9.29 -13.43 9.77
C ALA A 74 -7.99 -12.87 10.37
N LYS A 75 -6.83 -13.31 9.85
CA LYS A 75 -5.50 -12.86 10.28
C LYS A 75 -4.94 -11.69 9.47
N HIS A 76 -5.77 -11.08 8.61
CA HIS A 76 -5.34 -10.03 7.69
C HIS A 76 -4.60 -8.87 8.36
N ARG A 77 -5.03 -8.44 9.57
CA ARG A 77 -4.41 -7.33 10.30
C ARG A 77 -2.93 -7.59 10.60
N VAL A 78 -2.61 -8.79 11.09
CA VAL A 78 -1.24 -9.17 11.46
C VAL A 78 -0.39 -9.38 10.20
N LEU A 79 -0.95 -10.01 9.16
CA LEU A 79 -0.22 -10.31 7.93
C LEU A 79 0.07 -9.07 7.08
N VAL A 80 -0.90 -8.17 6.92
CA VAL A 80 -0.70 -6.88 6.24
C VAL A 80 0.22 -5.97 7.03
N GLY A 81 0.06 -5.92 8.36
CA GLY A 81 0.97 -5.18 9.24
C GLY A 81 2.42 -5.66 9.13
N PHE A 82 2.62 -6.97 9.05
CA PHE A 82 3.94 -7.56 8.81
C PHE A 82 4.54 -7.11 7.48
N LEU A 83 3.77 -7.19 6.38
CA LEU A 83 4.22 -6.70 5.07
C LEU A 83 4.55 -5.20 5.09
N SER A 84 3.75 -4.39 5.79
CA SER A 84 3.98 -2.95 5.92
C SER A 84 5.25 -2.62 6.69
N ASN A 85 5.62 -3.39 7.71
CA ASN A 85 6.87 -3.18 8.43
C ASN A 85 8.07 -3.32 7.48
N PHE A 86 8.13 -4.41 6.70
CA PHE A 86 9.17 -4.60 5.69
C PHE A 86 9.10 -3.61 4.54
N LEU A 87 7.92 -3.04 4.25
CA LEU A 87 7.78 -1.99 3.26
C LEU A 87 8.49 -0.70 3.70
N ARG A 88 8.56 -0.42 5.01
CA ARG A 88 9.21 0.79 5.57
C ARG A 88 10.72 0.64 5.82
N GLU A 89 11.23 -0.57 5.94
CA GLU A 89 12.68 -0.81 6.13
C GLU A 89 13.50 -0.49 4.86
N GLU A 90 14.83 -0.58 4.90
CA GLU A 90 15.63 -0.51 3.66
C GLU A 90 15.41 -1.77 2.79
N GLY A 91 15.48 -1.61 1.46
CA GLY A 91 15.40 -2.74 0.54
C GLY A 91 15.33 -2.32 -0.91
N GLY A 92 15.72 -3.22 -1.81
CA GLY A 92 15.77 -2.95 -3.24
C GLY A 92 14.40 -2.80 -3.88
N PHE A 93 14.38 -2.13 -5.04
CA PHE A 93 13.17 -1.85 -5.80
C PHE A 93 12.28 -3.08 -6.04
N GLU A 94 12.88 -4.21 -6.45
CA GLU A 94 12.14 -5.45 -6.76
C GLU A 94 11.43 -6.04 -5.54
N PHE A 95 12.06 -5.96 -4.36
CA PHE A 95 11.49 -6.38 -3.10
C PHE A 95 10.31 -5.48 -2.70
N LYS A 96 10.51 -4.16 -2.74
CA LYS A 96 9.46 -3.17 -2.44
C LYS A 96 8.27 -3.29 -3.38
N ARG A 97 8.54 -3.41 -4.68
CA ARG A 97 7.53 -3.65 -5.72
C ARG A 97 6.73 -4.91 -5.45
N THR A 98 7.38 -5.99 -5.02
CA THR A 98 6.70 -7.24 -4.67
C THR A 98 5.78 -7.06 -3.46
N ILE A 99 6.19 -6.30 -2.43
CA ILE A 99 5.34 -6.01 -1.28
C ILE A 99 4.12 -5.17 -1.70
N VAL A 100 4.33 -4.09 -2.44
CA VAL A 100 3.24 -3.23 -2.93
C VAL A 100 2.25 -4.04 -3.79
N ALA A 101 2.75 -4.82 -4.75
CA ALA A 101 1.92 -5.71 -5.56
C ALA A 101 1.16 -6.73 -4.69
N SER A 102 1.79 -7.23 -3.63
CA SER A 102 1.16 -8.16 -2.70
C SER A 102 -0.01 -7.52 -1.96
N ILE A 103 0.21 -6.32 -1.41
CA ILE A 103 -0.82 -5.52 -0.75
C ILE A 103 -1.99 -5.23 -1.71
N VAL A 104 -1.71 -4.84 -2.96
CA VAL A 104 -2.75 -4.57 -3.96
C VAL A 104 -3.62 -5.80 -4.24
N THR A 105 -3.01 -6.98 -4.37
CA THR A 105 -3.77 -8.23 -4.52
C THR A 105 -4.61 -8.54 -3.28
N LEU A 106 -4.10 -8.28 -2.07
CA LEU A 106 -4.85 -8.48 -0.83
C LEU A 106 -6.05 -7.55 -0.72
N ILE A 107 -5.94 -6.28 -1.14
CA ILE A 107 -7.07 -5.35 -1.21
C ILE A 107 -8.21 -5.93 -2.06
N ARG A 108 -7.87 -6.58 -3.18
CA ARG A 108 -8.85 -7.18 -4.10
C ARG A 108 -9.46 -8.49 -3.58
N ALA A 109 -8.66 -9.30 -2.89
CA ALA A 109 -9.06 -10.62 -2.42
C ALA A 109 -9.69 -10.62 -1.02
N VAL A 110 -9.33 -9.66 -0.16
CA VAL A 110 -9.75 -9.51 1.24
C VAL A 110 -10.10 -8.03 1.48
N PRO A 111 -11.34 -7.59 1.16
CA PRO A 111 -11.75 -6.19 1.22
C PRO A 111 -11.56 -5.52 2.58
N GLU A 112 -11.58 -6.30 3.67
CA GLU A 112 -11.32 -5.86 5.05
C GLU A 112 -9.91 -5.27 5.24
N THR A 113 -8.99 -5.56 4.31
CA THR A 113 -7.65 -4.96 4.31
C THR A 113 -7.60 -3.57 3.70
N THR A 114 -8.63 -3.15 2.96
CA THR A 114 -8.56 -1.95 2.08
C THR A 114 -8.08 -0.72 2.83
N GLU A 115 -8.78 -0.31 3.88
CA GLU A 115 -8.45 0.95 4.57
C GLU A 115 -7.07 0.90 5.25
N SER A 116 -6.75 -0.20 5.95
CA SER A 116 -5.45 -0.37 6.58
C SER A 116 -4.31 -0.40 5.56
N SER A 117 -4.50 -1.10 4.45
CA SER A 117 -3.52 -1.20 3.37
C SER A 117 -3.27 0.16 2.72
N LEU A 118 -4.32 0.94 2.44
CA LEU A 118 -4.17 2.28 1.88
C LEU A 118 -3.41 3.21 2.83
N LEU A 119 -3.63 3.12 4.15
CA LEU A 119 -2.88 3.91 5.12
C LEU A 119 -1.41 3.51 5.18
N HIS A 120 -1.09 2.21 5.19
CA HIS A 120 0.30 1.75 5.12
C HIS A 120 1.01 2.20 3.85
N LEU A 121 0.31 2.20 2.71
CA LEU A 121 0.85 2.71 1.45
C LEU A 121 1.03 4.23 1.48
N CYS A 122 0.13 4.97 2.14
CA CYS A 122 0.29 6.42 2.36
C CYS A 122 1.53 6.74 3.18
N GLU A 123 1.76 6.02 4.28
CA GLU A 123 2.96 6.18 5.11
C GLU A 123 4.23 5.86 4.29
N PHE A 124 4.20 4.79 3.48
CA PHE A 124 5.35 4.42 2.67
C PHE A 124 5.74 5.49 1.66
N ILE A 125 4.79 6.11 0.96
CA ILE A 125 5.11 7.17 -0.01
C ILE A 125 5.56 8.49 0.62
N GLU A 126 5.60 8.60 1.96
CA GLU A 126 6.16 9.80 2.59
C GLU A 126 7.67 9.91 2.42
N ASP A 127 8.37 8.77 2.47
CA ASP A 127 9.83 8.67 2.41
C ASP A 127 10.30 7.70 1.29
N CYS A 128 9.46 7.45 0.29
CA CYS A 128 9.77 6.52 -0.79
C CYS A 128 10.65 7.16 -1.87
N GLU A 129 11.85 6.61 -2.06
CA GLU A 129 12.79 7.02 -3.11
C GLU A 129 12.40 6.54 -4.53
N PHE A 130 11.47 5.57 -4.63
CA PHE A 130 11.11 4.95 -5.90
C PHE A 130 9.92 5.65 -6.57
N THR A 131 10.21 6.60 -7.48
CA THR A 131 9.20 7.33 -8.27
C THR A 131 8.11 6.43 -8.89
N MET A 132 8.48 5.27 -9.42
CA MET A 132 7.52 4.33 -10.00
C MET A 132 6.52 3.77 -8.98
N LEU A 133 6.98 3.47 -7.75
CA LEU A 133 6.10 2.98 -6.69
C LEU A 133 5.22 4.11 -6.15
N SER A 134 5.78 5.30 -5.95
CA SER A 134 5.03 6.47 -5.49
C SER A 134 3.90 6.83 -6.46
N THR A 135 4.18 6.88 -7.76
CA THR A 135 3.16 7.15 -8.79
C THR A 135 2.09 6.06 -8.86
N GLN A 136 2.48 4.77 -8.78
CA GLN A 136 1.53 3.65 -8.76
C GLN A 136 0.60 3.70 -7.53
N ILE A 137 1.15 4.01 -6.36
CA ILE A 137 0.38 4.11 -5.11
C ILE A 137 -0.55 5.32 -5.16
N LEU A 138 -0.10 6.48 -5.64
CA LEU A 138 -0.95 7.65 -5.82
C LEU A 138 -2.13 7.38 -6.76
N HIS A 139 -1.88 6.63 -7.84
CA HIS A 139 -2.94 6.19 -8.74
C HIS A 139 -3.98 5.33 -8.00
N LEU A 140 -3.53 4.32 -7.25
CA LEU A 140 -4.39 3.45 -6.44
C LEU A 140 -5.20 4.25 -5.40
N LEU A 141 -4.55 5.19 -4.71
CA LEU A 141 -5.21 6.08 -3.74
C LEU A 141 -6.31 6.88 -4.41
N GLY A 142 -6.10 7.41 -5.61
CA GLY A 142 -7.13 8.13 -6.37
C GLY A 142 -8.31 7.24 -6.79
N GLU A 143 -8.12 5.94 -6.95
CA GLU A 143 -9.20 5.00 -7.33
C GLU A 143 -10.02 4.47 -6.15
N LEU A 144 -9.35 4.17 -5.04
CA LEU A 144 -9.95 3.50 -3.89
C LEU A 144 -10.21 4.44 -2.72
N GLY A 145 -9.33 5.41 -2.49
CA GLY A 145 -9.44 6.37 -1.39
C GLY A 145 -10.78 7.13 -1.34
N PRO A 146 -11.35 7.60 -2.46
CA PRO A 146 -12.65 8.27 -2.47
C PRO A 146 -13.82 7.40 -2.01
N LYS A 147 -13.66 6.07 -2.04
CA LYS A 147 -14.69 5.07 -1.71
C LYS A 147 -14.58 4.57 -0.26
N THR A 148 -13.58 5.03 0.47
CA THR A 148 -13.38 4.66 1.89
C THR A 148 -14.39 5.37 2.79
N SER A 149 -14.50 4.92 4.04
CA SER A 149 -15.38 5.55 5.04
C SER A 149 -15.00 6.99 5.38
N ALA A 150 -13.71 7.35 5.24
CA ALA A 150 -13.20 8.68 5.58
C ALA A 150 -12.19 9.21 4.54
N PRO A 151 -12.65 9.58 3.32
CA PRO A 151 -11.77 9.99 2.21
C PRO A 151 -10.88 11.19 2.53
N ALA A 152 -11.36 12.11 3.37
CA ALA A 152 -10.63 13.31 3.77
C ALA A 152 -9.25 13.00 4.39
N ARG A 153 -9.11 11.85 5.05
CA ARG A 153 -7.86 11.44 5.72
C ARG A 153 -6.68 11.27 4.77
N TYR A 154 -6.94 10.92 3.51
CA TYR A 154 -5.91 10.65 2.51
C TYR A 154 -5.39 11.93 1.83
N ILE A 155 -6.17 13.02 1.85
CA ILE A 155 -5.87 14.25 1.11
C ILE A 155 -4.52 14.85 1.54
N ARG A 156 -4.21 14.86 2.83
CA ARG A 156 -2.93 15.39 3.34
C ARG A 156 -1.73 14.61 2.79
N PHE A 157 -1.82 13.27 2.79
CA PHE A 157 -0.74 12.42 2.27
C PHE A 157 -0.50 12.67 0.78
N ILE A 158 -1.57 12.85 -0.01
CA ILE A 158 -1.47 13.13 -1.44
C ILE A 158 -0.96 14.55 -1.69
N TYR A 159 -1.51 15.55 -1.01
CA TYR A 159 -1.14 16.95 -1.23
C TYR A 159 0.31 17.24 -0.88
N ASN A 160 0.86 16.64 0.18
CA ASN A 160 2.27 16.80 0.52
C ASN A 160 3.19 16.34 -0.63
N ARG A 161 2.79 15.32 -1.40
CA ARG A 161 3.52 14.85 -2.60
C ARG A 161 3.46 15.84 -3.76
N VAL A 162 2.46 16.71 -3.81
CA VAL A 162 2.40 17.81 -4.81
C VAL A 162 3.46 18.88 -4.51
N ILE A 163 3.96 18.99 -3.28
CA ILE A 163 4.90 20.05 -2.89
C ILE A 163 6.35 19.52 -2.83
N LEU A 164 6.53 18.33 -2.26
CA LEU A 164 7.84 17.87 -1.78
C LEU A 164 8.58 16.95 -2.78
N GLU A 165 7.93 16.57 -3.89
CA GLU A 165 8.42 15.49 -4.75
C GLU A 165 8.80 15.96 -6.15
N ASN A 166 9.41 15.06 -6.93
CA ASN A 166 9.71 15.27 -8.33
C ASN A 166 8.44 15.37 -9.21
N ALA A 167 8.61 15.94 -10.41
CA ALA A 167 7.54 16.22 -11.36
C ALA A 167 6.58 15.04 -11.62
N ALA A 168 7.12 13.82 -11.84
CA ALA A 168 6.28 12.65 -12.12
C ALA A 168 5.36 12.29 -10.95
N VAL A 169 5.86 12.39 -9.72
CA VAL A 169 5.06 12.14 -8.51
C VAL A 169 4.04 13.27 -8.28
N ARG A 170 4.43 14.53 -8.50
CA ARG A 170 3.50 15.68 -8.42
C ARG A 170 2.35 15.54 -9.41
N ALA A 171 2.64 15.22 -10.68
CA ALA A 171 1.64 14.97 -11.71
C ALA A 171 0.66 13.84 -11.34
N ALA A 172 1.16 12.75 -10.74
CA ALA A 172 0.31 11.65 -10.25
C ALA A 172 -0.55 12.09 -9.05
N ALA A 173 -0.01 12.89 -8.14
CA ALA A 173 -0.73 13.40 -6.98
C ALA A 173 -1.84 14.38 -7.38
N VAL A 174 -1.60 15.27 -8.35
CA VAL A 174 -2.61 16.14 -8.97
C VAL A 174 -3.76 15.31 -9.55
N SER A 175 -3.46 14.26 -10.32
CA SER A 175 -4.49 13.36 -10.85
C SER A 175 -5.27 12.64 -9.75
N ALA A 176 -4.59 12.21 -8.68
CA ALA A 176 -5.25 11.56 -7.54
C ALA A 176 -6.21 12.52 -6.84
N LEU A 177 -5.78 13.75 -6.53
CA LEU A 177 -6.62 14.80 -5.94
C LEU A 177 -7.84 15.10 -6.82
N ALA A 178 -7.67 15.19 -8.14
CA ALA A 178 -8.77 15.39 -9.07
C ALA A 178 -9.81 14.25 -8.98
N LYS A 179 -9.38 12.98 -8.88
CA LYS A 179 -10.29 11.83 -8.69
C LYS A 179 -11.07 11.91 -7.37
N PHE A 180 -10.43 12.37 -6.28
CA PHE A 180 -11.13 12.63 -5.01
C PHE A 180 -12.16 13.75 -5.15
N ALA A 181 -11.81 14.87 -5.78
CA ALA A 181 -12.72 16.00 -5.98
C ALA A 181 -13.92 15.62 -6.86
N ALA A 182 -13.72 14.75 -7.86
CA ALA A 182 -14.79 14.24 -8.71
C ALA A 182 -15.78 13.37 -7.92
N GLN A 183 -15.27 12.40 -7.14
CA GLN A 183 -16.07 11.40 -6.43
C GLN A 183 -16.61 11.86 -5.06
N CYS A 184 -16.00 12.87 -4.45
CA CYS A 184 -16.39 13.39 -3.12
C CYS A 184 -16.81 14.87 -3.22
N PRO A 185 -18.09 15.18 -3.54
CA PRO A 185 -18.58 16.54 -3.67
C PRO A 185 -18.31 17.43 -2.44
N SER A 186 -18.40 16.86 -1.23
CA SER A 186 -18.15 17.57 0.03
C SER A 186 -16.70 18.06 0.20
N LEU A 187 -15.73 17.41 -0.46
CA LEU A 187 -14.31 17.76 -0.40
C LEU A 187 -13.85 18.62 -1.59
N ARG A 188 -14.72 18.76 -2.60
CA ARG A 188 -14.37 19.34 -3.91
C ARG A 188 -13.84 20.76 -3.81
N SER A 189 -14.50 21.63 -3.04
CA SER A 189 -14.08 23.03 -2.86
C SER A 189 -12.70 23.14 -2.22
N SER A 190 -12.43 22.31 -1.20
CA SER A 190 -11.11 22.28 -0.53
C SER A 190 -10.03 21.79 -1.49
N ILE A 191 -10.28 20.71 -2.23
CA ILE A 191 -9.31 20.16 -3.19
C ILE A 191 -9.08 21.12 -4.36
N MET A 192 -10.13 21.82 -4.84
CA MET A 192 -10.02 22.83 -5.88
C MET A 192 -9.00 23.93 -5.51
N THR A 193 -9.01 24.39 -4.25
CA THR A 193 -8.00 25.35 -3.76
C THR A 193 -6.59 24.78 -3.83
N LEU A 194 -6.41 23.48 -3.56
CA LEU A 194 -5.10 22.83 -3.66
C LEU A 194 -4.64 22.70 -5.12
N LEU A 195 -5.52 22.26 -6.02
CA LEU A 195 -5.23 22.09 -7.44
C LEU A 195 -4.87 23.41 -8.13
N LYS A 196 -5.52 24.52 -7.76
CA LYS A 196 -5.20 25.85 -8.31
C LYS A 196 -3.75 26.27 -8.04
N ARG A 197 -3.13 25.80 -6.96
CA ARG A 197 -1.71 26.08 -6.68
C ARG A 197 -0.78 25.37 -7.67
N SER A 198 -1.19 24.22 -8.21
CA SER A 198 -0.44 23.46 -9.20
C SER A 198 -0.52 24.05 -10.63
N LEU A 199 -1.32 25.10 -10.86
CA LEU A 199 -1.38 25.80 -12.15
C LEU A 199 -0.09 26.55 -12.48
N VAL A 200 0.73 26.84 -11.48
CA VAL A 200 2.03 27.51 -11.60
C VAL A 200 3.21 26.56 -11.30
N ASP A 201 2.99 25.24 -11.37
CA ASP A 201 4.06 24.25 -11.23
C ASP A 201 5.13 24.47 -12.32
N GLU A 202 6.39 24.16 -12.03
CA GLU A 202 7.48 24.33 -13.01
C GLU A 202 7.41 23.31 -14.15
N ASP A 203 6.79 22.14 -13.90
CA ASP A 203 6.66 21.06 -14.86
C ASP A 203 5.38 21.18 -15.72
N ASP A 204 5.55 21.08 -17.04
CA ASP A 204 4.48 21.26 -18.02
C ASP A 204 3.35 20.23 -17.85
N GLU A 205 3.69 18.95 -17.67
CA GLU A 205 2.73 17.85 -17.50
C GLU A 205 1.90 18.05 -16.22
N THR A 206 2.54 18.49 -15.14
CA THR A 206 1.87 18.79 -13.87
C THR A 206 0.90 19.96 -14.01
N ARG A 207 1.33 21.05 -14.68
CA ARG A 207 0.46 22.21 -14.96
C ARG A 207 -0.73 21.84 -15.84
N ASP A 208 -0.51 21.07 -16.90
CA ASP A 208 -1.57 20.69 -17.85
C ASP A 208 -2.64 19.83 -17.18
N ARG A 209 -2.21 18.85 -16.36
CA ARG A 209 -3.14 18.05 -15.54
C ARG A 209 -3.90 18.89 -14.55
N ALA A 210 -3.26 19.86 -13.91
CA ALA A 210 -3.92 20.77 -12.97
C ALA A 210 -4.94 21.66 -13.68
N ALA A 211 -4.58 22.24 -14.83
CA ALA A 211 -5.45 23.09 -15.64
C ALA A 211 -6.69 22.32 -16.11
N LEU A 212 -6.50 21.11 -16.65
CA LEU A 212 -7.60 20.24 -17.06
C LEU A 212 -8.52 19.90 -15.89
N ALA A 213 -7.94 19.48 -14.75
CA ALA A 213 -8.71 19.12 -13.57
C ALA A 213 -9.50 20.33 -13.02
N VAL A 214 -8.89 21.50 -12.91
CA VAL A 214 -9.55 22.72 -12.42
C VAL A 214 -10.71 23.11 -13.33
N ASN A 215 -10.54 23.07 -14.65
CA ASN A 215 -11.60 23.43 -15.59
C ASN A 215 -12.78 22.47 -15.52
N ILE A 216 -12.53 21.15 -15.58
CA ILE A 216 -13.59 20.13 -15.49
C ILE A 216 -14.33 20.23 -14.15
N LEU A 217 -13.59 20.38 -13.04
CA LEU A 217 -14.20 20.46 -11.72
C LEU A 217 -15.00 21.75 -11.54
N LYS A 218 -14.57 22.87 -12.13
CA LYS A 218 -15.31 24.13 -12.10
C LYS A 218 -16.65 23.99 -12.82
N GLU A 219 -16.65 23.45 -14.04
CA GLU A 219 -17.88 23.16 -14.79
C GLU A 219 -18.81 22.21 -14.00
N ALA A 220 -18.24 21.17 -13.38
CA ALA A 220 -19.01 20.24 -12.57
C ALA A 220 -19.60 20.88 -11.30
N MET A 221 -18.91 21.85 -10.69
CA MET A 221 -19.41 22.61 -9.54
C MET A 221 -20.54 23.56 -9.93
N ASP A 222 -20.43 24.20 -11.09
CA ASP A 222 -21.46 25.12 -11.60
C ASP A 222 -22.71 24.35 -12.03
N ALA A 223 -22.54 23.20 -12.69
CA ALA A 223 -23.65 22.35 -13.13
C ALA A 223 -24.31 21.55 -11.98
N ASN A 224 -23.53 21.11 -10.99
CA ASN A 224 -23.98 20.26 -9.89
C ASN A 224 -23.46 20.80 -8.54
N PRO A 225 -24.00 21.91 -8.05
CA PRO A 225 -23.56 22.51 -6.79
C PRO A 225 -23.80 21.54 -5.63
N TYR A 226 -22.79 21.39 -4.76
CA TYR A 226 -22.93 20.57 -3.57
C TYR A 226 -23.80 21.28 -2.54
N VAL A 227 -24.88 20.61 -2.10
CA VAL A 227 -25.72 21.03 -0.97
C VAL A 227 -25.44 20.07 0.17
N ALA A 228 -25.00 20.61 1.31
CA ALA A 228 -24.74 19.79 2.49
C ALA A 228 -26.05 19.16 3.00
N PRO A 229 -26.02 17.91 3.52
CA PRO A 229 -27.16 17.34 4.20
C PRO A 229 -27.57 18.22 5.39
N PRO A 230 -28.87 18.30 5.73
CA PRO A 230 -29.30 18.94 6.97
C PRO A 230 -28.67 18.21 8.17
N GLU A 231 -28.28 18.99 9.19
CA GLU A 231 -27.69 18.51 10.45
C GLU A 231 -28.64 17.57 11.23
#